data_AF-A0A969P059-F1
#
_entry.id   AF-A0A969P059-F1
#
_cell.length_a   1.000
_cell.length_b   1.000
_cell.length_c   1.000
_cell.angle_alpha   90.00
_cell.angle_beta   90.00
_cell.angle_gamma   90.00
#
_symmetry.space_group_name_H-M   'P 1'
#
loop_
_entity.id
_entity.type
_entity.pdbx_description
1 polymer ?
#
loop_
_entity_poly.entity_id
_entity_poly.type
_entity_poly.pdbx_seq_one_letter_code
_entity_poly.pdbx_strand_id
1 'polypeptide(L)' 'MIEQWQYVFVGVQYIEDIPMVYCVNDHHLPNWEDGPSLHIFINNLAQEGWSLTSVGYDSHGQIKTLVLQRAVESG' A
#
# COMPACT_ATOMS: atom_id res chain seq x y z
N MET A 1 8.85 12.93 21.21
CA MET A 1 8.69 11.48 21.43
C MET A 1 7.78 11.00 20.32
N ILE A 2 8.06 9.85 19.70
CA ILE A 2 7.07 9.21 18.81
C ILE A 2 6.04 8.57 19.73
N GLU A 3 4.78 8.99 19.62
CA GLU A 3 3.75 8.56 20.57
C GLU A 3 2.80 7.52 19.98
N GLN A 4 2.75 7.37 18.64
CA GLN A 4 1.96 6.31 18.01
C GLN A 4 2.45 5.94 16.60
N TRP A 5 2.33 4.66 16.24
CA TRP A 5 2.50 4.18 14.87
C TRP A 5 1.15 4.15 14.16
N GLN A 6 1.12 4.71 12.95
CA GLN A 6 0.02 4.52 12.00
C GLN A 6 0.39 3.43 11.00
N TYR A 7 -0.62 2.70 10.53
CA TYR A 7 -0.48 1.64 9.53
C TYR A 7 -1.42 1.89 8.37
N VAL A 8 -0.98 1.53 7.17
CA VAL A 8 -1.82 1.44 5.98
C VAL A 8 -1.66 0.08 5.34
N PHE A 9 -2.79 -0.57 5.07
CA PHE A 9 -2.90 -1.87 4.43
C PHE A 9 -3.30 -1.66 2.98
N VAL A 10 -2.56 -2.25 2.05
CA VAL A 10 -2.76 -2.05 0.60
C VAL A 10 -3.02 -3.40 -0.04
N GLY A 11 -4.14 -3.53 -0.72
CA GLY A 11 -4.48 -4.67 -1.56
C GLY A 11 -3.98 -4.47 -2.99
N VAL A 12 -3.36 -5.51 -3.54
CA VAL A 12 -2.83 -5.51 -4.91
C VAL A 12 -3.57 -6.50 -5.81
N GLN A 13 -3.84 -6.06 -7.03
CA GLN A 13 -4.38 -6.88 -8.10
C GLN A 13 -3.66 -6.56 -9.41
N TYR A 14 -3.54 -7.53 -10.29
CA TYR A 14 -2.82 -7.39 -11.54
C TYR A 14 -3.79 -7.14 -12.68
N ILE A 15 -3.43 -6.18 -13.54
CA ILE A 15 -4.02 -6.02 -14.87
C ILE A 15 -2.91 -6.41 -15.84
N GLU A 16 -3.11 -7.53 -16.52
CA GLU A 16 -2.05 -8.22 -17.24
C GLU A 16 -0.88 -8.51 -16.28
N ASP A 17 0.25 -7.83 -16.45
CA ASP A 17 1.44 -7.96 -15.59
C ASP A 17 1.71 -6.71 -14.72
N ILE A 18 0.80 -5.74 -14.71
CA ILE A 18 0.95 -4.49 -13.98
C ILE A 18 0.24 -4.61 -12.62
N PRO A 19 0.97 -4.53 -11.48
CA PRO A 19 0.35 -4.50 -10.17
C PRO A 19 -0.31 -3.14 -9.93
N MET A 20 -1.60 -3.18 -9.57
CA MET A 20 -2.45 -2.03 -9.30
C MET A 20 -2.96 -2.09 -7.86
N VAL A 21 -3.24 -0.93 -7.28
CA VAL A 21 -3.85 -0.85 -5.95
C VAL A 21 -5.37 -0.92 -6.11
N TYR A 22 -5.97 -2.02 -5.64
CA TYR A 22 -7.43 -2.19 -5.71
C TYR A 22 -8.15 -1.85 -4.39
N CYS A 23 -7.41 -1.82 -3.28
CA CYS A 23 -7.98 -1.64 -1.95
C CYS A 23 -6.96 -0.96 -1.00
N VAL A 24 -7.45 -0.10 -0.12
CA VAL A 24 -6.66 0.54 0.96
C VAL A 24 -7.44 0.48 2.26
N ASN A 25 -6.85 -0.06 3.33
CA ASN A 25 -7.49 -0.24 4.65
C ASN A 25 -8.88 -0.88 4.57
N ASP A 26 -8.99 -1.99 3.83
CA ASP A 26 -10.25 -2.71 3.58
C ASP A 26 -11.31 -1.95 2.77
N HIS A 27 -10.97 -0.77 2.23
CA HIS A 27 -11.82 -0.01 1.32
C HIS A 27 -11.39 -0.24 -0.13
N HIS A 28 -12.28 -0.86 -0.92
CA HIS A 28 -12.11 -0.98 -2.36
C HIS A 28 -12.12 0.40 -3.04
N LEU A 29 -11.13 0.63 -3.91
CA LEU A 29 -11.05 1.85 -4.69
C LEU A 29 -11.97 1.74 -5.92
N PRO A 30 -12.87 2.71 -6.17
CA PRO A 30 -13.66 2.73 -7.38
C PRO A 30 -12.76 3.02 -8.59
N ASN A 31 -13.00 2.33 -9.71
CA ASN A 31 -12.21 2.44 -10.95
C ASN A 31 -10.70 2.29 -10.71
N TRP A 32 -10.32 1.35 -9.85
CA TRP A 32 -8.92 1.10 -9.50
C TRP A 32 -8.07 0.70 -10.71
N GLU A 33 -8.70 0.18 -11.76
CA GLU A 33 -8.08 -0.18 -13.03
C GLU A 33 -7.48 1.02 -13.77
N ASP A 34 -8.08 2.20 -13.61
CA ASP A 34 -7.59 3.48 -14.15
C ASP A 34 -6.68 4.22 -13.16
N GLY A 35 -6.47 3.63 -11.98
CA GLY A 35 -5.71 4.22 -10.87
C GLY A 35 -4.20 4.17 -11.06
N PRO A 36 -3.43 4.62 -10.05
CA PRO A 36 -1.99 4.50 -10.09
C PRO A 36 -1.56 3.04 -9.96
N SER A 37 -0.55 2.65 -10.73
CA SER A 37 0.15 1.40 -10.48
C SER A 37 0.80 1.39 -9.10
N LEU A 38 1.06 0.20 -8.59
CA LEU A 38 1.53 -0.01 -7.23
C LEU A 38 2.83 0.76 -6.91
N HIS A 39 3.78 0.80 -7.83
CA HIS A 39 5.05 1.50 -7.60
C HIS A 39 4.85 3.02 -7.45
N ILE A 40 3.94 3.62 -8.20
CA ILE A 40 3.59 5.06 -8.08
C ILE A 40 2.97 5.30 -6.71
N PHE A 41 2.02 4.46 -6.30
CA PHE A 41 1.34 4.59 -5.02
C PHE A 41 2.31 4.49 -3.83
N ILE A 42 3.20 3.48 -3.83
CA ILE A 42 4.22 3.32 -2.78
C ILE A 42 5.17 4.51 -2.74
N ASN A 43 5.63 5.01 -3.89
CA ASN A 43 6.54 6.15 -3.95
C ASN A 43 5.92 7.42 -3.36
N ASN A 44 4.63 7.66 -3.61
CA ASN A 44 3.91 8.79 -3.00
C ASN A 44 3.82 8.64 -1.48
N LEU A 45 3.50 7.44 -0.98
CA LEU A 45 3.50 7.17 0.46
C LEU A 45 4.89 7.34 1.08
N ALA A 46 5.96 6.91 0.40
CA ALA A 46 7.32 7.11 0.86
C ALA A 46 7.70 8.59 0.97
N GLN A 47 7.25 9.44 0.04
CA GLN A 47 7.41 10.89 0.11
C GLN A 47 6.65 11.50 1.30
N GLU A 48 5.54 10.90 1.71
CA GLU A 48 4.75 11.28 2.90
C GLU A 48 5.29 10.69 4.22
N GLY A 49 6.45 10.03 4.18
CA GLY A 49 7.13 9.46 5.35
C GLY A 49 6.67 8.06 5.75
N TRP A 50 5.91 7.37 4.91
CA TRP A 50 5.57 5.97 5.15
C TRP A 50 6.72 5.04 4.75
N SER A 51 6.93 4.00 5.54
CA SER A 51 7.94 2.97 5.31
C SER A 51 7.28 1.62 5.11
N LEU A 52 7.69 0.89 4.08
CA LEU A 52 7.24 -0.49 3.85
C LEU A 52 7.72 -1.41 4.98
N THR A 53 6.81 -2.21 5.53
CA THR A 53 7.10 -3.11 6.66
C THR A 53 6.85 -4.57 6.34
N SER A 54 5.87 -4.86 5.49
CA SER A 54 5.51 -6.23 5.14
C SER A 54 4.98 -6.31 3.72
N VAL A 55 5.26 -7.44 3.07
CA VAL A 55 4.78 -7.79 1.73
C VAL A 55 4.19 -9.20 1.82
N GLY A 56 2.93 -9.33 1.44
CA GLY A 56 2.25 -10.61 1.28
C GLY A 56 2.23 -11.01 -0.19
N TYR A 57 2.48 -12.29 -0.45
CA TYR A 57 2.47 -12.86 -1.79
C TYR A 57 1.38 -13.92 -1.91
N ASP A 58 0.88 -14.14 -3.13
CA ASP A 58 -0.01 -15.25 -3.44
C ASP A 58 0.77 -16.56 -3.71
N SER A 59 0.06 -17.64 -4.06
CA SER A 59 0.67 -18.94 -4.36
C SER A 59 1.56 -18.94 -5.62
N HIS A 60 1.44 -17.93 -6.48
CA HIS A 60 2.24 -17.77 -7.69
C HIS A 60 3.43 -16.83 -7.48
N GLY A 61 3.61 -16.29 -6.27
CA GLY A 61 4.68 -15.36 -5.92
C GLY A 61 4.38 -13.92 -6.35
N GLN A 62 3.16 -13.60 -6.74
CA GLN A 62 2.73 -12.23 -7.05
C GLN A 62 2.42 -11.46 -5.76
N ILE A 63 2.71 -10.17 -5.73
CA ILE A 63 2.41 -9.32 -4.56
C ILE A 63 0.90 -9.23 -4.41
N LYS A 64 0.36 -9.62 -3.26
CA LYS A 64 -1.07 -9.54 -2.97
C LYS A 64 -1.42 -8.44 -1.99
N THR A 65 -0.54 -8.18 -1.03
CA THR A 65 -0.77 -7.17 0.01
C THR A 65 0.52 -6.47 0.41
N LEU A 66 0.40 -5.23 0.87
CA LEU A 66 1.49 -4.49 1.51
C LEU A 66 1.01 -3.88 2.82
N VAL A 67 1.93 -3.75 3.77
CA VAL A 67 1.72 -2.98 4.99
C VAL A 67 2.81 -1.93 5.08
N LEU A 68 2.41 -0.66 5.19
CA LEU A 68 3.33 0.44 5.45
C LEU A 68 3.02 1.05 6.81
N GLN A 69 4.03 1.64 7.44
CA GLN A 69 3.91 2.31 8.73
C GLN A 69 4.50 3.72 8.69
N ARG A 70 3.99 4.61 9.53
CA ARG A 70 4.55 5.93 9.77
C ARG A 70 4.48 6.30 11.24
N ALA A 71 5.53 6.93 11.75
CA ALA A 71 5.55 7.50 13.09
C ALA A 71 4.75 8.81 13.13
N VAL A 72 3.94 9.01 14.17
CA VAL A 72 3.23 10.26 14.41
C VAL A 72 3.69 10.85 15.75
N GLU A 73 4.01 12.14 15.74
CA GLU A 73 4.27 12.91 16.95
C GLU A 73 2.92 13.34 17.55
N SER A 74 2.71 13.10 18.84
CA SER A 74 1.61 13.78 19.53
C SER A 74 2.01 15.22 19.79
N GLY A 75 1.09 16.14 19.49
CA GLY A 75 1.20 17.56 19.86
C GLY A 75 0.84 17.83 21.31
#